data_AF-A0A235I625-F1
#
_entry.id   AF-A0A235I625-F1
#
_cell.length_a   1.000
_cell.length_b   1.000
_cell.length_c   1.000
_cell.angle_alpha   90.00
_cell.angle_beta   90.00
_cell.angle_gamma   90.00
#
_symmetry.space_group_name_H-M   'P 1'
#
loop_
_entity.id
_entity.type
_entity.pdbx_description
1 polymer ?
#
loop_
_entity_poly.entity_id
_entity_poly.type
_entity_poly.pdbx_seq_one_letter_code
_entity_poly.pdbx_strand_id
1 'polypeptide(L)'
;MFSRIRGLLSQFFSRTRTINNEPLNKVSLIVIIIVDIFILINVFTGLDDISRWHISPTEAYPCYSEWQNYRIKTTKDKDYEIVRLSLSSYTNNQFSFRGNYQQAEAGHLGKVSQTCLQYADYKDKIKNSEKQQIIKTIEQKQAKISRLEQANSTIKSQYDSTLLEKIAGQSSEQSINQVSAEKAKQALEENNRQISTLKQETSTLKNELLTKPESISFIAFIKDNNRFQEVDKGYQQASFWYPSIQLGFQSLFLLPLILIALLVHKFSQRRGYGLVSLISWHLLVIFFIPLIVKIFEFLQVGAIFKFLFDIISAIFGGLLFLINYLYILLIPVIGFGIIQFFQKFVFNAKVQAASRVQKSRCVNCAKKIRHLDTYCPHCGYYQYIECHNCHNLTYKHLSYCKHCGTSQVSSNL
;
A
#
# COMPACT_ATOMS: atom_id res chain seq x y z
N MET A 1 11.15 -31.62 -11.39
CA MET A 1 10.88 -30.17 -11.52
C MET A 1 11.93 -29.32 -10.77
N PHE A 2 12.26 -29.64 -9.51
CA PHE A 2 13.21 -28.88 -8.68
C PHE A 2 14.70 -28.93 -9.08
N SER A 3 15.17 -30.00 -9.73
CA SER A 3 16.53 -30.04 -10.32
C SER A 3 16.70 -29.05 -11.48
N ARG A 4 15.62 -28.80 -12.25
CA ARG A 4 15.59 -27.80 -13.32
C ARG A 4 15.66 -26.37 -12.75
N ILE A 5 14.94 -26.10 -11.66
CA ILE A 5 14.98 -24.78 -10.98
C ILE A 5 16.37 -24.50 -10.39
N ARG A 6 17.02 -25.50 -9.78
CA ARG A 6 18.41 -25.39 -9.30
C ARG A 6 19.40 -25.15 -10.43
N GLY A 7 19.22 -25.84 -11.56
CA GLY A 7 19.97 -25.58 -12.79
C GLY A 7 19.83 -24.15 -13.26
N LEU A 8 18.58 -23.66 -13.35
CA LEU A 8 18.25 -22.29 -13.77
C LEU A 8 18.84 -21.23 -12.82
N LEU A 9 18.78 -21.41 -11.51
CA LEU A 9 19.38 -20.49 -10.53
C LEU A 9 20.91 -20.46 -10.60
N SER A 10 21.55 -21.63 -10.72
CA SER A 10 23.02 -21.69 -10.86
C SER A 10 23.50 -21.08 -12.19
N GLN A 11 22.74 -21.30 -13.27
CA GLN A 11 22.98 -20.66 -14.56
C GLN A 11 22.74 -19.15 -14.47
N PHE A 12 21.71 -18.70 -13.75
CA PHE A 12 21.42 -17.30 -13.50
C PHE A 12 22.60 -16.59 -12.83
N PHE A 13 23.06 -17.09 -11.68
CA PHE A 13 24.18 -16.48 -10.95
C PHE A 13 25.51 -16.54 -11.73
N SER A 14 25.73 -17.59 -12.53
CA SER A 14 26.91 -17.65 -13.40
C SER A 14 26.86 -16.58 -14.48
N ARG A 15 25.73 -16.41 -15.17
CA ARG A 15 25.55 -15.43 -16.24
C ARG A 15 25.60 -13.98 -15.75
N THR A 16 25.19 -13.72 -14.51
CA THR A 16 25.24 -12.39 -13.88
C THR A 16 26.66 -11.95 -13.51
N ARG A 17 27.60 -12.89 -13.30
CA ARG A 17 28.95 -12.59 -12.74
C ARG A 17 30.12 -12.91 -13.66
N THR A 18 29.87 -13.44 -14.86
CA THR A 18 30.92 -13.85 -15.79
C THR A 18 30.76 -13.27 -17.18
N ILE A 19 31.86 -12.81 -17.79
CA ILE A 19 31.97 -12.52 -19.23
C ILE A 19 32.78 -13.64 -19.84
N ASN A 20 32.30 -14.31 -20.89
CA ASN A 20 33.04 -15.39 -21.58
C ASN A 20 33.61 -16.47 -20.62
N ASN A 21 32.88 -16.78 -19.53
CA ASN A 21 33.28 -17.69 -18.45
C ASN A 21 34.40 -17.20 -17.51
N GLU A 22 34.80 -15.93 -17.59
CA GLU A 22 35.73 -15.28 -16.67
C GLU A 22 35.00 -14.40 -15.65
N PRO A 23 35.43 -14.39 -14.36
CA PRO A 23 34.79 -13.58 -13.33
C PRO A 23 35.09 -12.09 -13.52
N LEU A 24 34.06 -11.26 -13.34
CA LEU A 24 34.18 -9.80 -13.41
C LEU A 24 35.06 -9.22 -12.29
N ASN A 25 35.76 -8.12 -12.59
CA ASN A 25 36.43 -7.30 -11.59
C ASN A 25 35.39 -6.70 -10.61
N LYS A 26 35.72 -6.65 -9.32
CA LYS A 26 34.88 -6.07 -8.26
C LYS A 26 34.47 -4.64 -8.56
N VAL A 27 35.36 -3.83 -9.14
CA VAL A 27 35.06 -2.43 -9.52
C VAL A 27 34.01 -2.38 -10.63
N SER A 28 34.15 -3.21 -11.68
CA SER A 28 33.18 -3.30 -12.76
C SER A 28 31.81 -3.79 -12.27
N LEU A 29 31.78 -4.71 -11.30
CA LEU A 29 30.55 -5.18 -10.69
C LEU A 29 29.83 -4.08 -9.87
N ILE A 30 30.57 -3.23 -9.16
CA ILE A 30 29.99 -2.08 -8.45
C ILE A 30 29.39 -1.08 -9.45
N VAL A 31 30.09 -0.77 -10.54
CA VAL A 31 29.59 0.15 -11.57
C VAL A 31 28.30 -0.38 -12.21
N ILE A 32 28.25 -1.67 -12.54
CA ILE A 32 27.04 -2.30 -13.08
C ILE A 32 25.88 -2.17 -12.10
N ILE A 33 26.08 -2.46 -10.81
CA ILE A 33 25.02 -2.33 -9.80
C ILE A 33 24.47 -0.90 -9.71
N ILE A 34 25.34 0.12 -9.77
CA ILE A 34 24.90 1.53 -9.72
C ILE A 34 24.04 1.87 -10.95
N VAL A 35 24.48 1.45 -12.15
CA VAL A 35 23.73 1.64 -13.39
C VAL A 35 22.40 0.89 -13.32
N ASP A 36 22.39 -0.33 -12.82
CA ASP A 36 21.20 -1.15 -12.68
C ASP A 36 20.16 -0.50 -11.75
N ILE A 37 20.61 0.05 -10.62
CA ILE A 37 19.73 0.81 -9.69
C ILE A 37 19.15 2.04 -10.39
N PHE A 38 19.97 2.80 -11.12
CA PHE A 38 19.50 3.97 -11.85
C PHE A 38 18.42 3.59 -12.89
N ILE A 39 18.66 2.53 -13.67
CA ILE A 39 17.70 2.03 -14.64
C ILE A 39 16.42 1.55 -13.94
N LEU A 40 16.56 0.81 -12.83
CA LEU A 40 15.43 0.31 -12.06
C LEU A 40 14.53 1.45 -11.56
N ILE A 41 15.11 2.54 -11.04
CA ILE A 41 14.36 3.73 -10.61
C ILE A 41 13.59 4.33 -11.79
N ASN A 42 14.24 4.55 -12.93
CA ASN A 42 13.58 5.10 -14.12
C ASN A 42 12.46 4.21 -14.64
N VAL A 43 12.64 2.88 -14.59
CA VAL A 43 11.61 1.91 -14.97
C VAL A 43 10.42 1.99 -14.01
N PHE A 44 10.65 2.08 -12.71
CA PHE A 44 9.57 2.26 -11.74
C PHE A 44 8.83 3.59 -11.90
N THR A 45 9.54 4.68 -12.17
CA THR A 45 8.90 5.99 -12.46
C THR A 45 8.06 5.92 -13.73
N GLY A 46 8.60 5.38 -14.83
CA GLY A 46 7.85 5.21 -16.07
C GLY A 46 6.63 4.30 -15.93
N LEU A 47 6.74 3.26 -15.09
CA LEU A 47 5.64 2.37 -14.74
C LEU A 47 4.54 3.07 -13.93
N ASP A 48 4.92 3.93 -13.00
CA ASP A 48 3.97 4.72 -12.19
C ASP A 48 3.23 5.71 -13.09
N ASP A 49 3.95 6.41 -13.97
CA ASP A 49 3.37 7.37 -14.90
C ASP A 49 2.40 6.72 -15.90
N ILE A 50 2.80 5.63 -16.56
CA ILE A 50 1.91 4.94 -17.50
C ILE A 50 0.70 4.31 -16.79
N SER A 51 0.84 3.93 -15.51
CA SER A 51 -0.27 3.38 -14.73
C SER A 51 -1.33 4.41 -14.35
N ARG A 52 -0.99 5.70 -14.38
CA ARG A 52 -1.91 6.81 -14.14
C ARG A 52 -2.46 7.39 -15.43
N TRP A 53 -2.03 6.90 -16.60
CA TRP A 53 -2.45 7.44 -17.88
C TRP A 53 -3.95 7.27 -18.14
N HIS A 54 -4.55 6.17 -17.69
CA HIS A 54 -6.01 6.05 -17.64
C HIS A 54 -6.54 6.77 -16.42
N ILE A 55 -7.60 7.57 -16.59
CA ILE A 55 -8.25 8.29 -15.50
C ILE A 55 -8.67 7.35 -14.37
N SER A 56 -8.41 7.72 -13.12
CA SER A 56 -8.81 6.90 -11.98
C SER A 56 -10.33 6.94 -11.75
N PRO A 57 -10.92 5.96 -11.04
CA PRO A 57 -12.36 5.97 -10.73
C PRO A 57 -12.79 7.23 -9.96
N THR A 58 -11.94 7.73 -9.07
CA THR A 58 -12.18 8.96 -8.30
C THR A 58 -12.12 10.21 -9.15
N GLU A 59 -11.33 10.21 -10.22
CA GLU A 59 -11.25 11.32 -11.17
C GLU A 59 -12.36 11.24 -12.23
N ALA A 60 -12.77 10.04 -12.65
CA ALA A 60 -13.87 9.83 -13.57
C ALA A 60 -15.24 10.12 -12.91
N TYR A 61 -15.38 9.86 -11.61
CA TYR A 61 -16.60 10.12 -10.84
C TYR A 61 -16.32 10.93 -9.56
N PRO A 62 -15.84 12.19 -9.69
CA PRO A 62 -15.40 12.99 -8.54
C PRO A 62 -16.54 13.40 -7.60
N CYS A 63 -17.78 13.36 -8.08
CA CYS A 63 -18.97 13.63 -7.28
C CYS A 63 -19.42 12.43 -6.43
N TYR A 64 -18.91 11.22 -6.67
CA TYR A 64 -19.40 9.98 -6.06
C TYR A 64 -19.28 10.00 -4.53
N SER A 65 -18.12 10.39 -3.99
CA SER A 65 -17.87 10.36 -2.54
C SER A 65 -18.77 11.33 -1.77
N GLU A 66 -18.90 12.57 -2.26
CA GLU A 66 -19.79 13.58 -1.67
C GLU A 66 -21.26 13.12 -1.73
N TRP A 67 -21.70 12.59 -2.87
CA TRP A 67 -23.06 12.07 -3.04
C TRP A 67 -23.34 10.87 -2.14
N GLN A 68 -22.43 9.89 -2.08
CA GLN A 68 -22.61 8.69 -1.26
C GLN A 68 -22.67 9.04 0.23
N ASN A 69 -21.82 9.98 0.67
CA ASN A 69 -21.88 10.52 2.02
C ASN A 69 -23.22 11.20 2.30
N TYR A 70 -23.73 12.01 1.37
CA TYR A 70 -25.05 12.64 1.49
C TYR A 70 -26.19 11.61 1.58
N ARG A 71 -26.13 10.53 0.79
CA ARG A 71 -27.13 9.46 0.77
C ARG A 71 -27.20 8.68 2.08
N ILE A 72 -26.05 8.31 2.65
CA ILE A 72 -25.98 7.50 3.89
C ILE A 72 -26.36 8.35 5.12
N LYS A 73 -26.16 9.67 5.07
CA LYS A 73 -26.41 10.56 6.19
C LYS A 73 -27.92 10.69 6.49
N THR A 74 -28.30 10.39 7.73
CA THR A 74 -29.69 10.48 8.22
C THR A 74 -29.96 11.73 9.07
N THR A 75 -28.96 12.59 9.26
CA THR A 75 -29.09 13.81 10.07
C THR A 75 -30.03 14.82 9.42
N LYS A 76 -30.82 15.56 10.23
CA LYS A 76 -31.72 16.62 9.76
C LYS A 76 -31.02 17.69 8.92
N ASP A 77 -29.77 18.00 9.24
CA ASP A 77 -28.97 19.05 8.58
C ASP A 77 -28.27 18.59 7.29
N LYS A 78 -28.52 17.38 6.76
CA LYS A 78 -27.75 16.85 5.62
C LYS A 78 -27.79 17.73 4.37
N ASP A 79 -28.94 18.37 4.10
CA ASP A 79 -29.14 19.27 2.95
C ASP A 79 -28.32 20.56 3.13
N TYR A 80 -28.22 21.06 4.36
CA TYR A 80 -27.36 22.21 4.67
C TYR A 80 -25.88 21.84 4.53
N GLU A 81 -25.47 20.67 5.03
CA GLU A 81 -24.06 20.25 4.99
C GLU A 81 -23.52 20.12 3.56
N ILE A 82 -24.30 19.57 2.62
CA ILE A 82 -23.86 19.42 1.23
C ILE A 82 -23.81 20.77 0.48
N VAL A 83 -24.73 21.69 0.78
CA VAL A 83 -24.69 23.07 0.28
C VAL A 83 -23.47 23.80 0.87
N ARG A 84 -23.21 23.65 2.17
CA ARG A 84 -22.04 24.21 2.84
C ARG A 84 -20.74 23.75 2.17
N LEU A 85 -20.58 22.45 1.91
CA LEU A 85 -19.39 21.90 1.22
C LEU A 85 -19.14 22.54 -0.16
N SER A 86 -20.21 22.96 -0.84
CA SER A 86 -20.12 23.66 -2.14
C SER A 86 -19.63 25.11 -2.01
N LEU A 87 -19.70 25.69 -0.81
CA LEU A 87 -19.26 27.05 -0.48
C LEU A 87 -17.90 27.08 0.25
N SER A 88 -17.59 26.02 1.01
CA SER A 88 -16.43 25.93 1.91
C SER A 88 -15.12 25.54 1.23
N SER A 89 -15.10 25.37 -0.09
CA SER A 89 -13.88 24.93 -0.76
C SER A 89 -12.81 26.01 -0.65
N TYR A 90 -11.81 25.71 0.19
CA TYR A 90 -10.50 26.33 0.41
C TYR A 90 -9.64 26.35 -0.87
N THR A 91 -10.26 26.57 -2.01
CA THR A 91 -9.55 26.61 -3.29
C THR A 91 -9.16 28.06 -3.53
N ASN A 92 -7.89 28.35 -3.25
CA ASN A 92 -7.13 29.41 -3.93
C ASN A 92 -7.04 29.18 -5.46
N ASN A 93 -7.83 28.25 -6.03
CA ASN A 93 -7.80 27.94 -7.45
C ASN A 93 -8.59 28.98 -8.22
N GLN A 94 -7.90 29.49 -9.23
CA GLN A 94 -8.41 30.34 -10.31
C GLN A 94 -9.56 29.68 -11.12
N PHE A 95 -9.86 28.40 -10.89
CA PHE A 95 -10.80 27.59 -11.67
C PHE A 95 -12.13 27.31 -10.95
N SER A 96 -13.19 27.16 -11.76
CA SER A 96 -14.52 26.68 -11.35
C SER A 96 -14.47 25.19 -10.95
N PHE A 97 -15.48 24.70 -10.21
CA PHE A 97 -15.61 23.27 -9.89
C PHE A 97 -15.64 22.43 -11.17
N ARG A 98 -16.39 22.86 -12.19
CA ARG A 98 -16.42 22.19 -13.49
C ARG A 98 -15.02 22.13 -14.12
N GLY A 99 -14.30 23.25 -14.10
CA GLY A 99 -12.93 23.34 -14.64
C GLY A 99 -11.96 22.39 -13.94
N ASN A 100 -12.03 22.30 -12.61
CA ASN A 100 -11.21 21.36 -11.83
C ASN A 100 -11.52 19.90 -12.20
N TYR A 101 -12.80 19.55 -12.42
CA TYR A 101 -13.16 18.19 -12.83
C TYR A 101 -12.65 17.89 -14.25
N GLN A 102 -12.80 18.83 -15.19
CA GLN A 102 -12.33 18.66 -16.57
C GLN A 102 -10.80 18.61 -16.68
N GLN A 103 -10.06 19.21 -15.74
CA GLN A 103 -8.60 19.13 -15.73
C GLN A 103 -8.10 17.68 -15.59
N ALA A 104 -8.86 16.81 -14.93
CA ALA A 104 -8.51 15.40 -14.83
C ALA A 104 -8.49 14.68 -16.20
N GLU A 105 -9.21 15.19 -17.20
CA GLU A 105 -9.20 14.65 -18.57
C GLU A 105 -7.92 15.04 -19.34
N ALA A 106 -7.26 16.13 -18.95
CA ALA A 106 -6.12 16.65 -19.69
C ALA A 106 -4.93 15.68 -19.60
N GLY A 107 -4.54 15.12 -20.75
CA GLY A 107 -3.43 14.17 -20.85
C GLY A 107 -3.76 12.73 -20.43
N HIS A 108 -5.02 12.43 -20.10
CA HIS A 108 -5.44 11.10 -19.65
C HIS A 108 -6.42 10.43 -20.62
N LEU A 109 -6.43 9.11 -20.62
CA LEU A 109 -7.44 8.31 -21.30
C LEU A 109 -8.67 8.16 -20.42
N GLY A 110 -9.83 8.53 -20.96
CA GLY A 110 -11.12 8.46 -20.26
C GLY A 110 -11.79 9.82 -20.18
N LYS A 111 -12.97 9.87 -19.56
CA LYS A 111 -13.75 11.10 -19.40
C LYS A 111 -14.40 11.13 -18.03
N VAL A 112 -14.64 12.34 -17.54
CA VAL A 112 -15.44 12.54 -16.33
C VAL A 112 -16.91 12.28 -16.67
N SER A 113 -17.63 11.65 -15.74
CA SER A 113 -19.06 11.43 -15.85
C SER A 113 -19.80 12.76 -16.07
N GLN A 114 -20.68 12.79 -17.08
CA GLN A 114 -21.50 13.95 -17.38
C GLN A 114 -22.36 14.38 -16.17
N THR A 115 -22.83 13.42 -15.37
CA THR A 115 -23.57 13.70 -14.13
C THR A 115 -22.69 14.43 -13.11
N CYS A 116 -21.42 14.05 -12.98
CA CYS A 116 -20.49 14.76 -12.10
C CYS A 116 -20.09 16.15 -12.65
N LEU A 117 -20.05 16.34 -13.97
CA LEU A 117 -19.88 17.67 -14.56
C LEU A 117 -21.10 18.57 -14.28
N GLN A 118 -22.31 18.04 -14.40
CA GLN A 118 -23.54 18.76 -14.00
C GLN A 118 -23.56 19.06 -12.50
N TYR A 119 -23.15 18.11 -11.66
CA TYR A 119 -22.97 18.32 -10.23
C TYR A 119 -22.05 19.52 -9.95
N ALA A 120 -20.92 19.60 -10.65
CA ALA A 120 -19.99 20.72 -10.56
C ALA A 120 -20.62 22.05 -11.00
N ASP A 121 -21.40 22.06 -12.09
CA ASP A 121 -22.11 23.26 -12.55
C ASP A 121 -23.07 23.80 -11.48
N TYR A 122 -23.77 22.93 -10.76
CA TYR A 122 -24.62 23.35 -9.65
C TYR A 122 -23.80 23.94 -8.50
N LYS A 123 -22.65 23.35 -8.15
CA LYS A 123 -21.74 23.89 -7.13
C LYS A 123 -21.21 25.27 -7.53
N ASP A 124 -20.86 25.45 -8.80
CA ASP A 124 -20.42 26.73 -9.35
C ASP A 124 -21.51 27.81 -9.25
N LYS A 125 -22.78 27.46 -9.51
CA LYS A 125 -23.93 28.38 -9.32
C LYS A 125 -24.20 28.71 -7.85
N ILE A 126 -23.92 27.78 -6.93
CA ILE A 126 -24.04 28.02 -5.49
C ILE A 126 -22.92 28.93 -5.00
N LYS A 127 -21.71 28.80 -5.54
CA LYS A 127 -20.52 29.55 -5.13
C LYS A 127 -20.69 31.06 -5.39
N ASN A 128 -21.11 31.78 -4.35
CA ASN A 128 -21.32 33.23 -4.36
C ASN A 128 -20.79 33.85 -3.06
N SER A 129 -20.20 35.04 -3.14
CA SER A 129 -19.62 35.78 -2.00
C SER A 129 -20.65 36.09 -0.90
N GLU A 130 -21.90 36.40 -1.25
CA GLU A 130 -22.98 36.64 -0.29
C GLU A 130 -23.28 35.37 0.52
N LYS A 131 -23.45 34.22 -0.16
CA LYS A 131 -23.71 32.92 0.49
C LYS A 131 -22.52 32.46 1.34
N GLN A 132 -21.29 32.75 0.91
CA GLN A 132 -20.08 32.51 1.72
C GLN A 132 -20.07 33.35 3.00
N GLN A 133 -20.54 34.59 2.94
CA GLN A 133 -20.63 35.43 4.14
C GLN A 133 -21.66 34.87 5.13
N ILE A 134 -22.80 34.36 4.66
CA ILE A 134 -23.79 33.70 5.52
C ILE A 134 -23.17 32.50 6.24
N ILE A 135 -22.39 31.65 5.55
CA ILE A 135 -21.67 30.53 6.17
C ILE A 135 -20.68 31.02 7.23
N LYS A 136 -19.88 32.05 6.94
CA LYS A 136 -18.96 32.64 7.93
C LYS A 136 -19.70 33.14 9.17
N THR A 137 -20.85 33.78 9.00
CA THR A 137 -21.70 34.22 10.12
C THR A 137 -22.24 33.04 10.92
N ILE A 138 -22.66 31.95 10.27
CA ILE A 138 -23.08 30.72 10.94
C ILE A 138 -21.92 30.13 11.77
N GLU A 139 -20.72 30.02 11.18
CA GLU A 139 -19.54 29.48 11.87
C GLU A 139 -19.14 30.33 13.08
N GLN A 140 -19.19 31.66 12.95
CA GLN A 140 -18.95 32.59 14.07
C GLN A 140 -19.97 32.41 15.20
N LYS A 141 -21.26 32.29 14.86
CA LYS A 141 -22.32 32.05 15.85
C LYS A 141 -22.15 30.68 16.52
N GLN A 142 -21.80 29.65 15.77
CA GLN A 142 -21.54 28.31 16.30
C GLN A 142 -20.31 28.30 17.24
N ALA A 143 -19.24 29.01 16.88
CA ALA A 143 -18.09 29.19 17.76
C ALA A 143 -18.45 29.92 19.07
N LYS A 144 -19.33 30.94 18.99
CA LYS A 144 -19.84 31.63 20.18
C LYS A 144 -20.70 30.71 21.05
N ILE A 145 -21.56 29.88 20.45
CA ILE A 145 -22.34 28.85 21.16
C ILE A 145 -21.39 27.91 21.91
N SER A 146 -20.38 27.36 21.24
CA SER A 146 -19.43 26.43 21.87
C SER A 146 -18.65 27.08 23.03
N ARG A 147 -18.28 28.36 22.92
CA ARG A 147 -17.65 29.10 24.03
C ARG A 147 -18.59 29.28 25.22
N LEU A 148 -19.86 29.63 24.98
CA LEU A 148 -20.87 29.76 26.04
C LEU A 148 -21.20 28.42 26.70
N GLU A 149 -21.29 27.34 25.92
CA GLU A 149 -21.50 25.99 26.44
C GLU A 149 -20.32 25.53 27.30
N GLN A 150 -19.08 25.82 26.89
CA GLN A 150 -17.89 25.56 27.69
C GLN A 150 -17.87 26.39 28.99
N ALA A 151 -18.18 27.68 28.91
CA ALA A 151 -18.31 28.54 30.09
C ALA A 151 -19.38 28.02 31.07
N ASN A 152 -20.53 27.58 30.54
CA ASN A 152 -21.58 26.97 31.35
C ASN A 152 -21.12 25.68 32.03
N SER A 153 -20.31 24.86 31.38
CA SER A 153 -19.72 23.66 32.00
C SER A 153 -18.84 24.04 33.19
N THR A 154 -17.98 25.05 33.05
CA THR A 154 -17.11 25.54 34.13
C THR A 154 -17.92 26.13 35.28
N ILE A 155 -18.93 26.95 34.98
CA ILE A 155 -19.80 27.55 36.00
C ILE A 155 -20.56 26.47 36.75
N LYS A 156 -21.06 25.42 36.09
CA LYS A 156 -21.73 24.28 36.76
C LYS A 156 -20.79 23.56 37.73
N SER A 157 -19.55 23.28 37.34
CA SER A 157 -18.59 22.63 38.25
C SER A 157 -18.29 23.46 39.50
N GLN A 158 -18.22 24.79 39.35
CA GLN A 158 -17.99 25.71 40.47
C GLN A 158 -19.26 25.88 41.32
N TYR A 159 -20.44 25.87 40.68
CA TYR A 159 -21.74 25.93 41.36
C TYR A 159 -21.95 24.72 42.28
N ASP A 160 -21.69 23.51 41.79
CA ASP A 160 -21.86 22.28 42.59
C ASP A 160 -20.95 22.31 43.83
N SER A 161 -19.73 22.83 43.67
CA SER A 161 -18.76 22.98 44.77
C SER A 161 -19.17 24.06 45.77
N THR A 162 -19.60 25.24 45.30
CA THR A 162 -20.08 26.34 46.16
C THR A 162 -21.39 26.02 46.88
N LEU A 163 -22.25 25.20 46.26
CA LEU A 163 -23.48 24.73 46.90
C LEU A 163 -23.15 23.79 48.07
N LEU A 164 -22.18 22.89 47.90
CA LEU A 164 -21.71 22.01 48.99
C LEU A 164 -21.05 22.81 50.11
N GLU A 165 -20.23 23.82 49.79
CA GLU A 165 -19.63 24.75 50.77
C GLU A 165 -20.71 25.51 51.56
N LYS A 166 -21.78 25.97 50.87
CA LYS A 166 -22.93 26.65 51.49
C LYS A 166 -23.71 25.71 52.42
N ILE A 167 -23.93 24.45 52.01
CA ILE A 167 -24.57 23.42 52.85
C ILE A 167 -23.70 23.09 54.08
N ALA A 168 -22.37 23.11 53.92
CA ALA A 168 -21.40 22.90 54.99
C ALA A 168 -21.23 24.11 55.93
N GLY A 169 -21.89 25.24 55.67
CA GLY A 169 -21.82 26.44 56.50
C GLY A 169 -20.52 27.23 56.36
N GLN A 170 -19.73 26.99 55.31
CA GLN A 170 -18.49 27.72 55.04
C GLN A 170 -18.80 29.14 54.55
N SER A 171 -18.09 30.15 55.07
CA SER A 171 -18.32 31.54 54.68
C SER A 171 -17.83 31.80 53.25
N SER A 172 -18.50 32.71 52.54
CA SER A 172 -18.15 33.10 51.16
C SER A 172 -16.71 33.59 51.01
N GLU A 173 -16.09 34.09 52.08
CA GLU A 173 -14.71 34.61 52.11
C GLU A 173 -13.66 33.50 52.16
N GLN A 174 -14.06 32.30 52.59
CA GLN A 174 -13.24 31.09 52.63
C GLN A 174 -13.48 30.17 51.44
N SER A 175 -14.38 30.54 50.52
CA SER A 175 -14.66 29.75 49.32
C SER A 175 -13.47 29.80 48.37
N ILE A 176 -13.11 28.64 47.81
CA ILE A 176 -12.07 28.53 46.77
C ILE A 176 -12.62 29.05 45.41
N ASN A 177 -13.94 29.19 45.29
CA ASN A 177 -14.62 29.54 44.06
C ASN A 177 -14.93 31.05 43.99
N GLN A 178 -14.67 31.66 42.83
CA GLN A 178 -14.81 33.11 42.62
C GLN A 178 -16.26 33.62 42.50
N VAL A 179 -17.25 32.74 42.36
CA VAL A 179 -18.63 33.11 42.01
C VAL A 179 -19.61 32.52 43.02
N SER A 180 -20.44 33.37 43.64
CA SER A 180 -21.50 32.90 44.54
C SER A 180 -22.56 32.08 43.78
N ALA A 181 -23.22 31.15 44.47
CA ALA A 181 -24.23 30.27 43.89
C ALA A 181 -25.33 31.03 43.12
N GLU A 182 -25.75 32.19 43.61
CA GLU A 182 -26.77 33.05 43.00
C GLU A 182 -26.28 33.72 41.70
N LYS A 183 -25.03 34.20 41.68
CA LYS A 183 -24.41 34.79 40.47
C LYS A 183 -24.14 33.72 39.41
N ALA A 184 -23.75 32.53 39.82
CA ALA A 184 -23.56 31.39 38.93
C ALA A 184 -24.89 30.99 38.25
N LYS A 185 -26.00 30.94 39.00
CA LYS A 185 -27.33 30.66 38.45
C LYS A 185 -27.75 31.71 37.41
N GLN A 186 -27.61 33.00 37.71
CA GLN A 186 -27.94 34.09 36.79
C GLN A 186 -27.11 34.03 35.50
N ALA A 187 -25.80 33.77 35.62
CA ALA A 187 -24.91 33.64 34.45
C ALA A 187 -25.28 32.44 33.57
N LEU A 188 -25.66 31.30 34.18
CA LEU A 188 -26.14 30.14 33.43
C LEU A 188 -27.45 30.42 32.68
N GLU A 189 -28.42 31.08 33.33
CA GLU A 189 -29.69 31.47 32.70
C GLU A 189 -29.47 32.42 31.52
N GLU A 190 -28.63 33.45 31.69
CA GLU A 190 -28.28 34.39 30.63
C GLU A 190 -27.58 33.69 29.45
N ASN A 191 -26.56 32.87 29.73
CA ASN A 191 -25.84 32.13 28.70
C ASN A 191 -26.75 31.16 27.96
N ASN A 192 -27.65 30.45 28.66
CA ASN A 192 -28.62 29.54 28.04
C ASN A 192 -29.61 30.28 27.15
N ARG A 193 -30.05 31.48 27.55
CA ARG A 193 -30.89 32.36 26.71
C ARG A 193 -30.14 32.77 25.44
N GLN A 194 -28.90 33.24 25.58
CA GLN A 194 -28.06 33.61 24.42
C GLN A 194 -27.78 32.43 23.50
N ILE A 195 -27.48 31.24 24.04
CA ILE A 195 -27.31 30.01 23.25
C ILE A 195 -28.59 29.70 22.47
N SER A 196 -29.76 29.83 23.10
CA SER A 196 -31.05 29.56 22.46
C SER A 196 -31.30 30.54 21.31
N THR A 197 -31.09 31.84 21.53
CA THR A 197 -31.19 32.87 20.49
C THR A 197 -30.21 32.60 19.34
N LEU A 198 -28.95 32.32 19.63
CA LEU A 198 -27.93 32.02 18.60
C LEU A 198 -28.26 30.75 17.82
N LYS A 199 -28.82 29.71 18.47
CA LYS A 199 -29.29 28.48 17.80
C LYS A 199 -30.45 28.77 16.86
N GLN A 200 -31.41 29.60 17.29
CA GLN A 200 -32.54 30.01 16.45
C GLN A 200 -32.06 30.83 15.25
N GLU A 201 -31.22 31.84 15.45
CA GLU A 201 -30.63 32.63 14.37
C GLU A 201 -29.83 31.77 13.37
N THR A 202 -29.06 30.81 13.89
CA THR A 202 -28.32 29.86 13.05
C THR A 202 -29.27 29.00 12.22
N SER A 203 -30.37 28.54 12.81
CA SER A 203 -31.40 27.78 12.07
C SER A 203 -32.06 28.63 10.98
N THR A 204 -32.33 29.91 11.25
CA THR A 204 -32.88 30.83 10.24
C THR A 204 -31.92 31.03 9.08
N LEU A 205 -30.64 31.27 9.35
CA LEU A 205 -29.62 31.44 8.31
C LEU A 205 -29.40 30.16 7.49
N LYS A 206 -29.44 28.98 8.14
CA LYS A 206 -29.41 27.68 7.44
C LYS A 206 -30.60 27.57 6.47
N ASN A 207 -31.82 27.89 6.93
CA ASN A 207 -33.01 27.85 6.10
C ASN A 207 -32.98 28.88 4.97
N GLU A 208 -32.42 30.07 5.21
CA GLU A 208 -32.24 31.07 4.16
C GLU A 208 -31.37 30.52 3.02
N LEU A 209 -30.25 29.86 3.34
CA LEU A 209 -29.39 29.23 2.32
C LEU A 209 -30.11 28.12 1.55
N LEU A 210 -30.93 27.32 2.24
CA LEU A 210 -31.65 26.20 1.64
C LEU A 210 -32.80 26.64 0.74
N THR A 211 -33.39 27.80 0.98
CA THR A 211 -34.53 28.34 0.21
C THR A 211 -34.11 29.13 -1.02
N LYS A 212 -32.82 29.41 -1.23
CA LYS A 212 -32.33 30.04 -2.47
C LYS A 212 -32.56 29.10 -3.67
N PRO A 213 -32.96 29.61 -4.85
CA PRO A 213 -33.27 28.79 -6.02
C PRO A 213 -32.15 27.84 -6.46
N GLU A 214 -30.88 28.26 -6.36
CA GLU A 214 -29.74 27.44 -6.76
C GLU A 214 -29.53 26.26 -5.80
N SER A 215 -29.73 26.49 -4.49
CA SER A 215 -29.66 25.44 -3.48
C SER A 215 -30.79 24.43 -3.64
N ILE A 216 -32.03 24.91 -3.87
CA ILE A 216 -33.19 24.05 -4.15
C ILE A 216 -32.91 23.17 -5.37
N SER A 217 -32.41 23.77 -6.47
CA SER A 217 -32.13 23.06 -7.71
C SER A 217 -31.02 22.03 -7.54
N PHE A 218 -29.97 22.35 -6.79
CA PHE A 218 -28.89 21.41 -6.47
C PHE A 218 -29.38 20.26 -5.60
N ILE A 219 -30.16 20.55 -4.55
CA ILE A 219 -30.72 19.53 -3.66
C ILE A 219 -31.68 18.60 -4.42
N ALA A 220 -32.49 19.15 -5.33
CA ALA A 220 -33.35 18.35 -6.20
C ALA A 220 -32.53 17.44 -7.11
N PHE A 221 -31.44 17.96 -7.69
CA PHE A 221 -30.53 17.20 -8.55
C PHE A 221 -29.86 16.03 -7.81
N ILE A 222 -29.31 16.24 -6.61
CA ILE A 222 -28.65 15.17 -5.83
C ILE A 222 -29.63 14.11 -5.29
N LYS A 223 -30.91 14.46 -5.16
CA LYS A 223 -32.00 13.55 -4.75
C LYS A 223 -32.54 12.70 -5.92
N ASP A 224 -32.15 13.00 -7.17
CA ASP A 224 -32.49 12.18 -8.33
C ASP A 224 -31.71 10.86 -8.29
N ASN A 225 -32.33 9.85 -7.66
CA ASN A 225 -31.72 8.53 -7.48
C ASN A 225 -31.39 7.85 -8.80
N ASN A 226 -32.15 8.08 -9.87
CA ASN A 226 -31.95 7.37 -11.13
C ASN A 226 -30.64 7.80 -11.79
N ARG A 227 -30.35 9.10 -11.80
CA ARG A 227 -29.09 9.63 -12.37
C ARG A 227 -27.87 9.18 -11.59
N PHE A 228 -27.96 9.17 -10.26
CA PHE A 228 -26.83 8.78 -9.43
C PHE A 228 -26.65 7.27 -9.25
N GLN A 229 -27.68 6.46 -9.54
CA GLN A 229 -27.51 5.01 -9.69
C GLN A 229 -26.56 4.66 -10.84
N GLU A 230 -26.60 5.42 -11.94
CA GLU A 230 -25.64 5.25 -13.04
C GLU A 230 -24.22 5.62 -12.61
N VAL A 231 -24.07 6.71 -11.84
CA VAL A 231 -22.78 7.11 -11.25
C VAL A 231 -22.25 6.04 -10.30
N ASP A 232 -23.09 5.48 -9.43
CA ASP A 232 -22.73 4.41 -8.49
C ASP A 232 -22.24 3.16 -9.25
N LYS A 233 -23.05 2.66 -10.18
CA LYS A 233 -22.67 1.50 -11.01
C LYS A 233 -21.40 1.76 -11.81
N GLY A 234 -21.28 2.93 -12.43
CA GLY A 234 -20.11 3.34 -13.20
C GLY A 234 -18.85 3.41 -12.34
N TYR A 235 -18.94 3.98 -11.14
CA TYR A 235 -17.83 4.04 -10.19
C TYR A 235 -17.41 2.66 -9.72
N GLN A 236 -18.36 1.77 -9.37
CA GLN A 236 -18.05 0.41 -8.93
C GLN A 236 -17.38 -0.39 -10.05
N GLN A 237 -17.89 -0.29 -11.28
CA GLN A 237 -17.29 -0.94 -12.44
C GLN A 237 -15.89 -0.39 -12.73
N ALA A 238 -15.71 0.93 -12.72
CA ALA A 238 -14.40 1.54 -12.90
C ALA A 238 -13.43 1.10 -11.80
N SER A 239 -13.84 1.13 -10.53
CA SER A 239 -13.02 0.70 -9.39
C SER A 239 -12.63 -0.76 -9.45
N PHE A 240 -13.50 -1.62 -10.00
CA PHE A 240 -13.22 -3.03 -10.20
C PHE A 240 -12.19 -3.26 -11.32
N TRP A 241 -12.35 -2.61 -12.47
CA TRP A 241 -11.50 -2.85 -13.65
C TRP A 241 -10.21 -2.04 -13.65
N TYR A 242 -10.16 -0.92 -12.93
CA TYR A 242 -9.02 -0.01 -12.94
C TYR A 242 -7.69 -0.71 -12.62
N PRO A 243 -7.56 -1.55 -11.57
CA PRO A 243 -6.32 -2.29 -11.32
C PRO A 243 -5.87 -3.19 -12.48
N SER A 244 -6.82 -3.80 -13.20
CA SER A 244 -6.53 -4.61 -14.38
C SER A 244 -6.08 -3.76 -15.58
N ILE A 245 -6.69 -2.59 -15.77
CA ILE A 245 -6.29 -1.63 -16.80
C ILE A 245 -4.87 -1.12 -16.52
N GLN A 246 -4.57 -0.77 -15.27
CA GLN A 246 -3.22 -0.36 -14.84
C GLN A 246 -2.18 -1.44 -15.15
N LEU A 247 -2.46 -2.69 -14.76
CA LEU A 247 -1.58 -3.82 -15.06
C LEU A 247 -1.41 -4.00 -16.58
N GLY A 248 -2.47 -3.80 -17.36
CA GLY A 248 -2.44 -3.86 -18.82
C GLY A 248 -1.48 -2.84 -19.42
N PHE A 249 -1.56 -1.57 -19.01
CA PHE A 249 -0.65 -0.51 -19.46
C PHE A 249 0.79 -0.72 -19.00
N GLN A 250 0.98 -1.13 -17.74
CA GLN A 250 2.30 -1.48 -17.21
C GLN A 250 2.93 -2.66 -17.97
N SER A 251 2.13 -3.66 -18.33
CA SER A 251 2.56 -4.80 -19.15
C SER A 251 2.89 -4.36 -20.56
N LEU A 252 2.08 -3.48 -21.16
CA LEU A 252 2.35 -2.92 -22.49
C LEU A 252 3.65 -2.12 -22.53
N PHE A 253 4.02 -1.44 -21.44
CA PHE A 253 5.30 -0.75 -21.31
C PHE A 253 6.48 -1.72 -21.10
N LEU A 254 6.36 -2.70 -20.21
CA LEU A 254 7.47 -3.59 -19.85
C LEU A 254 7.73 -4.73 -20.84
N LEU A 255 6.68 -5.34 -21.39
CA LEU A 255 6.83 -6.54 -22.23
C LEU A 255 7.69 -6.27 -23.48
N PRO A 256 7.55 -5.15 -24.21
CA PRO A 256 8.45 -4.82 -25.31
C PRO A 256 9.91 -4.73 -24.87
N LEU A 257 10.20 -4.09 -23.73
CA LEU A 257 11.56 -3.97 -23.19
C LEU A 257 12.15 -5.34 -22.84
N ILE A 258 11.36 -6.21 -22.21
CA ILE A 258 11.75 -7.58 -21.89
C ILE A 258 12.01 -8.38 -23.18
N LEU A 259 11.13 -8.28 -24.18
CA LEU A 259 11.29 -8.97 -25.46
C LEU A 259 12.55 -8.51 -26.20
N ILE A 260 12.81 -7.20 -26.26
CA ILE A 260 14.03 -6.66 -26.87
C ILE A 260 15.26 -7.16 -26.13
N ALA A 261 15.29 -7.07 -24.79
CA ALA A 261 16.42 -7.55 -23.98
C ALA A 261 16.65 -9.06 -24.20
N LEU A 262 15.59 -9.87 -24.27
CA LEU A 262 15.65 -11.30 -24.58
C LEU A 262 16.20 -11.58 -25.98
N LEU A 263 15.75 -10.84 -27.00
CA LEU A 263 16.22 -11.00 -28.38
C LEU A 263 17.70 -10.64 -28.50
N VAL A 264 18.11 -9.50 -27.93
CA VAL A 264 19.50 -9.06 -27.91
C VAL A 264 20.38 -10.06 -27.15
N HIS A 265 19.93 -10.57 -26.01
CA HIS A 265 20.65 -11.59 -25.25
C HIS A 265 20.87 -12.87 -26.07
N LYS A 266 19.81 -13.40 -26.70
CA LYS A 266 19.91 -14.58 -27.57
C LYS A 266 20.83 -14.35 -28.77
N PHE A 267 20.73 -13.19 -29.41
CA PHE A 267 21.58 -12.84 -30.55
C PHE A 267 23.05 -12.73 -30.15
N SER A 268 23.33 -12.02 -29.05
CA SER A 268 24.66 -11.80 -28.51
C SER A 268 25.35 -13.10 -28.08
N GLN A 269 24.60 -13.99 -27.41
CA GLN A 269 25.10 -15.29 -27.01
C GLN A 269 25.46 -16.18 -28.21
N ARG A 270 24.68 -16.11 -29.31
CA ARG A 270 24.98 -16.85 -30.55
C ARG A 270 26.20 -16.31 -31.28
N ARG A 271 26.44 -15.00 -31.23
CA ARG A 271 27.56 -14.32 -31.91
C ARG A 271 28.84 -14.24 -31.07
N GLY A 272 28.81 -14.64 -29.79
CA GLY A 272 29.97 -14.63 -28.90
C GLY A 272 30.31 -13.25 -28.32
N TYR A 273 29.37 -12.29 -28.33
CA TYR A 273 29.60 -10.95 -27.78
C TYR A 273 29.42 -10.92 -26.25
N GLY A 274 30.45 -11.37 -25.51
CA GLY A 274 30.40 -11.53 -24.06
C GLY A 274 29.88 -10.32 -23.27
N LEU A 275 30.34 -9.10 -23.58
CA LEU A 275 29.92 -7.86 -22.91
C LEU A 275 28.44 -7.53 -23.16
N VAL A 276 28.00 -7.59 -24.41
CA VAL A 276 26.60 -7.31 -24.78
C VAL A 276 25.68 -8.39 -24.19
N SER A 277 26.14 -9.64 -24.11
CA SER A 277 25.41 -10.75 -23.47
C SER A 277 25.23 -10.52 -21.97
N LEU A 278 26.22 -9.92 -21.31
CA LEU A 278 26.15 -9.57 -19.89
C LEU A 278 25.16 -8.42 -19.66
N ILE A 279 25.28 -7.32 -20.42
CA ILE A 279 24.42 -6.13 -20.27
C ILE A 279 22.95 -6.48 -20.54
N SER A 280 22.67 -7.19 -21.64
CA SER A 280 21.31 -7.62 -21.97
C SER A 280 20.71 -8.58 -20.93
N TRP A 281 21.55 -9.37 -20.24
CA TRP A 281 21.12 -10.21 -19.14
C TRP A 281 20.74 -9.40 -17.89
N HIS A 282 21.56 -8.41 -17.49
CA HIS A 282 21.22 -7.53 -16.37
C HIS A 282 19.95 -6.71 -16.66
N LEU A 283 19.83 -6.13 -17.86
CA LEU A 283 18.60 -5.43 -18.27
C LEU A 283 17.37 -6.31 -18.19
N LEU A 284 17.46 -7.56 -18.64
CA LEU A 284 16.39 -8.54 -18.50
C LEU A 284 16.01 -8.72 -17.03
N VAL A 285 16.99 -8.98 -16.14
CA VAL A 285 16.72 -9.17 -14.70
C VAL A 285 16.05 -7.93 -14.10
N ILE A 286 16.55 -6.73 -14.43
CA ILE A 286 16.02 -5.46 -13.94
C ILE A 286 14.57 -5.28 -14.38
N PHE A 287 14.22 -5.59 -15.63
CA PHE A 287 12.84 -5.44 -16.11
C PHE A 287 11.89 -6.51 -15.53
N PHE A 288 12.39 -7.69 -15.19
CA PHE A 288 11.59 -8.73 -14.54
C PHE A 288 11.24 -8.41 -13.07
N ILE A 289 12.08 -7.65 -12.35
CA ILE A 289 11.83 -7.31 -10.95
C ILE A 289 10.50 -6.53 -10.78
N PRO A 290 10.28 -5.38 -11.47
CA PRO A 290 9.02 -4.64 -11.39
C PRO A 290 7.81 -5.47 -11.83
N LEU A 291 7.96 -6.31 -12.88
CA LEU A 291 6.88 -7.17 -13.35
C LEU A 291 6.41 -8.13 -12.26
N ILE A 292 7.35 -8.79 -11.57
CA ILE A 292 7.03 -9.69 -10.46
C ILE A 292 6.35 -8.93 -9.32
N VAL A 293 6.89 -7.77 -8.93
CA VAL A 293 6.31 -6.92 -7.88
C VAL A 293 4.86 -6.52 -8.23
N LYS A 294 4.61 -6.07 -9.47
CA LYS A 294 3.26 -5.66 -9.91
C LYS A 294 2.29 -6.82 -10.02
N ILE A 295 2.76 -8.02 -10.40
CA ILE A 295 1.93 -9.22 -10.35
C ILE A 295 1.53 -9.53 -8.90
N PHE A 296 2.44 -9.45 -7.93
CA PHE A 296 2.09 -9.66 -6.53
C PHE A 296 1.14 -8.59 -5.99
N GLU A 297 1.37 -7.32 -6.31
CA GLU A 297 0.47 -6.21 -5.93
C GLU A 297 -0.94 -6.44 -6.52
N PHE A 298 -1.03 -6.82 -7.79
CA PHE A 298 -2.28 -7.19 -8.43
C PHE A 298 -2.92 -8.44 -7.81
N LEU A 299 -2.15 -9.44 -7.39
CA LEU A 299 -2.71 -10.62 -6.72
C LEU A 299 -3.18 -10.33 -5.30
N GLN A 300 -2.54 -9.40 -4.59
CA GLN A 300 -2.91 -9.02 -3.22
C GLN A 300 -4.15 -8.10 -3.20
N VAL A 301 -4.25 -7.19 -4.18
CA VAL A 301 -5.28 -6.12 -4.20
C VAL A 301 -6.35 -6.37 -5.27
N GLY A 302 -6.09 -7.25 -6.23
CA GLY A 302 -6.88 -7.37 -7.46
C GLY A 302 -8.12 -8.23 -7.35
N ALA A 303 -8.95 -8.07 -8.38
CA ALA A 303 -10.26 -8.69 -8.56
C ALA A 303 -10.26 -10.21 -8.38
N ILE A 304 -9.17 -10.93 -8.70
CA ILE A 304 -9.10 -12.39 -8.55
C ILE A 304 -9.12 -12.79 -7.07
N PHE A 305 -8.40 -12.07 -6.21
CA PHE A 305 -8.37 -12.36 -4.78
C PHE A 305 -9.70 -11.98 -4.12
N LYS A 306 -10.29 -10.84 -4.49
CA LYS A 306 -11.66 -10.48 -4.06
C LYS A 306 -12.68 -11.50 -4.54
N PHE A 307 -12.66 -11.91 -5.80
CA PHE A 307 -13.58 -12.92 -6.34
C PHE A 307 -13.44 -14.28 -5.65
N LEU A 308 -12.22 -14.75 -5.43
CA LEU A 308 -11.97 -15.97 -4.64
C LEU A 308 -12.46 -15.80 -3.19
N PHE A 309 -12.20 -14.64 -2.58
CA PHE A 309 -12.65 -14.33 -1.24
C PHE A 309 -14.18 -14.23 -1.14
N ASP A 310 -14.85 -13.69 -2.14
CA ASP A 310 -16.30 -13.56 -2.21
C ASP A 310 -16.96 -14.94 -2.41
N ILE A 311 -16.36 -15.81 -3.24
CA ILE A 311 -16.77 -17.22 -3.36
C ILE A 311 -16.61 -17.94 -2.03
N ILE A 312 -15.45 -17.81 -1.38
CA ILE A 312 -15.18 -18.43 -0.08
C ILE A 312 -16.17 -17.87 0.96
N SER A 313 -16.38 -16.56 1.00
CA SER A 313 -17.32 -15.92 1.94
C SER A 313 -18.78 -16.32 1.69
N ALA A 314 -19.17 -16.56 0.43
CA ALA A 314 -20.48 -17.07 0.06
C ALA A 314 -20.66 -18.54 0.48
N ILE A 315 -19.63 -19.37 0.34
CA ILE A 315 -19.63 -20.79 0.76
C ILE A 315 -19.64 -20.91 2.30
N PHE A 316 -18.87 -20.06 2.99
CA PHE A 316 -18.73 -20.06 4.45
C PHE A 316 -19.69 -19.08 5.15
N GLY A 317 -20.68 -18.53 4.43
CA GLY A 317 -21.79 -17.76 4.99
C GLY A 317 -21.40 -16.49 5.75
N GLY A 318 -20.30 -15.84 5.40
CA GLY A 318 -19.84 -14.61 6.07
C GLY A 318 -19.17 -14.82 7.43
N LEU A 319 -18.84 -16.06 7.84
CA LEU A 319 -18.00 -16.32 9.02
C LEU A 319 -16.53 -15.96 8.74
N LEU A 320 -16.24 -14.66 8.67
CA LEU A 320 -14.89 -14.07 8.57
C LEU A 320 -13.90 -14.64 9.58
N PHE A 321 -14.41 -15.09 10.74
CA PHE A 321 -13.63 -15.72 11.80
C PHE A 321 -12.96 -17.03 11.34
N LEU A 322 -13.65 -17.92 10.61
CA LEU A 322 -13.09 -19.19 10.15
C LEU A 322 -11.92 -18.99 9.19
N ILE A 323 -12.00 -17.96 8.34
CA ILE A 323 -10.94 -17.58 7.40
C ILE A 323 -9.69 -17.12 8.17
N ASN A 324 -9.84 -16.39 9.26
CA ASN A 324 -8.72 -16.00 10.12
C ASN A 324 -8.05 -17.20 10.81
N TYR A 325 -8.81 -18.22 11.26
CA TYR A 325 -8.20 -19.47 11.75
C TYR A 325 -7.41 -20.20 10.67
N LEU A 326 -7.93 -20.22 9.45
CA LEU A 326 -7.25 -20.84 8.33
C LEU A 326 -5.92 -20.12 8.04
N TYR A 327 -5.86 -18.79 8.08
CA TYR A 327 -4.61 -18.04 7.94
C TYR A 327 -3.61 -18.29 9.08
N ILE A 328 -4.09 -18.33 10.34
CA ILE A 328 -3.27 -18.65 11.52
C ILE A 328 -2.65 -20.05 11.38
N LEU A 329 -3.34 -20.99 10.74
CA LEU A 329 -2.81 -22.33 10.46
C LEU A 329 -1.87 -22.36 9.23
N LEU A 330 -2.23 -21.67 8.13
CA LEU A 330 -1.50 -21.73 6.86
C LEU A 330 -0.13 -21.06 6.94
N ILE A 331 -0.02 -19.92 7.62
CA ILE A 331 1.23 -19.14 7.69
C ILE A 331 2.37 -19.95 8.37
N PRO A 332 2.17 -20.56 9.55
CA PRO A 332 3.18 -21.42 10.18
C PRO A 332 3.48 -22.68 9.38
N VAL A 333 2.48 -23.30 8.75
CA VAL A 333 2.67 -24.53 7.94
C VAL A 333 3.51 -24.23 6.70
N ILE A 334 3.23 -23.13 6.00
CA ILE A 334 4.06 -22.68 4.86
C ILE A 334 5.45 -22.29 5.35
N GLY A 335 5.56 -21.52 6.44
CA GLY A 335 6.84 -21.12 7.01
C GLY A 335 7.71 -22.32 7.39
N PHE A 336 7.12 -23.32 8.07
CA PHE A 336 7.79 -24.57 8.44
C PHE A 336 8.18 -25.39 7.21
N GLY A 337 7.30 -25.48 6.21
CA GLY A 337 7.60 -26.15 4.93
C GLY A 337 8.78 -25.49 4.20
N ILE A 338 8.83 -24.16 4.17
CA ILE A 338 9.94 -23.39 3.58
C ILE A 338 11.24 -23.62 4.36
N ILE A 339 11.21 -23.55 5.69
CA ILE A 339 12.40 -23.78 6.55
C ILE A 339 12.92 -25.21 6.37
N GLN A 340 12.04 -26.22 6.43
CA GLN A 340 12.40 -27.62 6.24
C GLN A 340 12.95 -27.88 4.83
N PHE A 341 12.39 -27.20 3.82
CA PHE A 341 12.89 -27.24 2.44
C PHE A 341 14.31 -26.66 2.34
N PHE A 342 14.58 -25.49 2.94
CA PHE A 342 15.92 -24.90 2.92
C PHE A 342 16.95 -25.76 3.66
N GLN A 343 16.61 -26.27 4.85
CA GLN A 343 17.52 -27.10 5.64
C GLN A 343 17.88 -28.43 4.95
N LYS A 344 16.88 -29.14 4.39
CA LYS A 344 17.11 -30.47 3.79
C LYS A 344 17.74 -30.41 2.39
N PHE A 345 17.47 -29.36 1.60
CA PHE A 345 17.86 -29.32 0.19
C PHE A 345 18.97 -28.32 -0.17
N VAL A 346 19.11 -27.20 0.54
CA VAL A 346 20.16 -26.18 0.25
C VAL A 346 21.41 -26.43 1.10
N PHE A 347 21.26 -26.89 2.34
CA PHE A 347 22.36 -27.05 3.30
C PHE A 347 22.82 -28.49 3.57
N ASN A 348 22.59 -29.44 2.64
CA ASN A 348 23.12 -30.79 2.80
C ASN A 348 24.64 -30.83 2.59
N ALA A 349 25.40 -30.75 3.68
CA ALA A 349 26.86 -30.73 3.70
C ALA A 349 27.50 -31.90 2.92
N LYS A 350 26.86 -33.09 2.92
CA LYS A 350 27.39 -34.29 2.25
C LYS A 350 27.36 -34.17 0.71
N VAL A 351 26.29 -33.60 0.16
CA VAL A 351 26.15 -33.36 -1.29
C VAL A 351 27.06 -32.22 -1.73
N GLN A 352 27.24 -31.19 -0.90
CA GLN A 352 28.17 -30.10 -1.18
C GLN A 352 29.63 -30.59 -1.16
N ALA A 353 30.00 -31.44 -0.19
CA ALA A 353 31.34 -32.04 -0.12
C ALA A 353 31.64 -32.92 -1.34
N ALA A 354 30.71 -33.79 -1.75
CA ALA A 354 30.88 -34.63 -2.94
C ALA A 354 31.11 -33.80 -4.22
N SER A 355 30.31 -32.74 -4.43
CA SER A 355 30.49 -31.84 -5.59
C SER A 355 31.79 -31.04 -5.53
N ARG A 356 32.32 -30.72 -4.34
CA ARG A 356 33.59 -29.99 -4.17
C ARG A 356 34.79 -30.90 -4.48
N VAL A 357 34.77 -32.14 -3.99
CA VAL A 357 35.81 -33.15 -4.26
C VAL A 357 35.91 -33.45 -5.76
N GLN A 358 34.79 -33.65 -6.45
CA GLN A 358 34.77 -33.90 -7.92
C GLN A 358 35.37 -32.75 -8.74
N LYS A 359 35.34 -31.52 -8.23
CA LYS A 359 35.84 -30.32 -8.90
C LYS A 359 37.21 -29.86 -8.38
N SER A 360 37.89 -30.72 -7.60
CA SER A 360 39.21 -30.45 -7.01
C SER A 360 39.19 -29.17 -6.16
N ARG A 361 38.18 -29.04 -5.30
CA ARG A 361 38.00 -27.90 -4.39
C ARG A 361 38.02 -28.35 -2.94
N CYS A 362 38.49 -27.48 -2.05
CA CYS A 362 38.50 -27.74 -0.63
C CYS A 362 37.10 -28.03 -0.09
N VAL A 363 36.96 -29.10 0.70
CA VAL A 363 35.67 -29.50 1.30
C VAL A 363 35.10 -28.43 2.24
N ASN A 364 35.96 -27.62 2.88
CA ASN A 364 35.56 -26.55 3.79
C ASN A 364 35.35 -25.20 3.06
N CYS A 365 36.41 -24.61 2.50
CA CYS A 365 36.38 -23.25 1.94
C CYS A 365 36.08 -23.16 0.44
N ALA A 366 35.87 -24.29 -0.26
CA ALA A 366 35.50 -24.38 -1.68
C ALA A 366 36.49 -23.76 -2.69
N LYS A 367 37.69 -23.35 -2.28
CA LYS A 367 38.77 -22.91 -3.19
C LYS A 367 39.41 -24.09 -3.92
N LYS A 368 39.87 -23.88 -5.16
CA LYS A 368 40.50 -24.92 -5.99
C LYS A 368 41.84 -25.36 -5.37
N ILE A 369 42.10 -26.65 -5.35
CA ILE A 369 43.28 -27.30 -4.79
C ILE A 369 43.82 -28.34 -5.78
N ARG A 370 45.07 -28.78 -5.61
CA ARG A 370 45.64 -29.85 -6.44
C ARG A 370 45.13 -31.21 -5.96
N HIS A 371 45.16 -32.22 -6.84
CA HIS A 371 44.51 -33.52 -6.63
C HIS A 371 45.08 -34.39 -5.49
N LEU A 372 46.05 -33.91 -4.71
CA LEU A 372 46.74 -34.66 -3.65
C LEU A 372 46.98 -33.82 -2.38
N ASP A 373 46.43 -32.60 -2.31
CA ASP A 373 46.67 -31.71 -1.17
C ASP A 373 45.92 -32.21 0.08
N THR A 374 46.66 -32.72 1.07
CA THR A 374 46.12 -33.23 2.34
C THR A 374 45.55 -32.10 3.22
N TYR A 375 46.23 -30.96 3.22
CA TYR A 375 45.78 -29.72 3.85
C TYR A 375 45.44 -28.69 2.78
N CYS A 376 44.40 -27.88 3.01
CA CYS A 376 44.08 -26.81 2.09
C CYS A 376 45.09 -25.64 2.23
N PRO A 377 45.80 -25.23 1.17
CA PRO A 377 46.78 -24.13 1.24
C PRO A 377 46.15 -22.76 1.49
N HIS A 378 44.82 -22.65 1.40
CA HIS A 378 44.10 -21.39 1.61
C HIS A 378 43.43 -21.25 2.98
N CYS A 379 43.23 -22.35 3.72
CA CYS A 379 42.53 -22.31 5.00
C CYS A 379 43.06 -23.29 6.06
N GLY A 380 44.11 -24.05 5.76
CA GLY A 380 44.74 -25.00 6.70
C GLY A 380 43.90 -26.22 7.05
N TYR A 381 42.73 -26.42 6.43
CA TYR A 381 41.83 -27.52 6.78
C TYR A 381 42.34 -28.88 6.28
N TYR A 382 42.41 -29.87 7.18
CA TYR A 382 42.74 -31.26 6.87
C TYR A 382 41.54 -32.02 6.28
N GLN A 383 41.69 -32.52 5.06
CA GLN A 383 40.56 -32.94 4.21
C GLN A 383 40.19 -34.42 4.29
N TYR A 384 41.00 -35.24 4.96
CA TYR A 384 40.85 -36.69 4.98
C TYR A 384 40.45 -37.22 6.36
N ILE A 385 39.84 -38.40 6.39
CA ILE A 385 39.54 -39.20 7.58
C ILE A 385 39.87 -40.67 7.25
N GLU A 386 40.29 -41.42 8.24
CA GLU A 386 40.54 -42.86 8.08
C GLU A 386 39.21 -43.63 8.03
N CYS A 387 39.07 -44.54 7.06
CA CYS A 387 37.89 -45.39 6.98
C CYS A 387 37.95 -46.53 8.00
N HIS A 388 36.93 -46.66 8.85
CA HIS A 388 36.85 -47.71 9.88
C HIS A 388 36.87 -49.16 9.35
N ASN A 389 36.52 -49.39 8.08
CA ASN A 389 36.44 -50.74 7.51
C ASN A 389 37.70 -51.14 6.74
N CYS A 390 38.29 -50.23 5.97
CA CYS A 390 39.43 -50.55 5.11
C CYS A 390 40.71 -49.79 5.48
N HIS A 391 40.70 -49.02 6.57
CA HIS A 391 41.81 -48.21 7.11
C HIS A 391 42.50 -47.25 6.11
N ASN A 392 41.88 -47.02 4.95
CA ASN A 392 42.39 -46.10 3.94
C ASN A 392 41.82 -44.69 4.12
N LEU A 393 42.60 -43.68 3.77
CA LEU A 393 42.20 -42.28 3.85
C LEU A 393 41.13 -41.92 2.81
N THR A 394 39.99 -41.43 3.28
CA THR A 394 38.85 -40.97 2.46
C THR A 394 38.49 -39.53 2.82
N TYR A 395 37.77 -38.78 1.95
CA TYR A 395 37.49 -37.37 2.26
C TYR A 395 36.42 -37.23 3.37
N LYS A 396 36.60 -36.24 4.24
CA LYS A 396 35.62 -35.84 5.26
C LYS A 396 34.29 -35.42 4.62
N HIS A 397 33.18 -35.72 5.31
CA HIS A 397 31.80 -35.41 4.90
C HIS A 397 31.29 -36.12 3.63
N LEU A 398 32.05 -37.05 3.04
CA LEU A 398 31.50 -37.98 2.04
C LEU A 398 30.60 -39.02 2.72
N SER A 399 29.57 -39.49 2.01
CA SER A 399 28.65 -40.51 2.54
C SER A 399 29.25 -41.92 2.53
N TYR A 400 30.19 -42.18 1.63
CA TYR A 400 30.80 -43.50 1.41
C TYR A 400 32.31 -43.37 1.26
N CYS A 401 33.04 -44.42 1.62
CA CYS A 401 34.49 -44.50 1.42
C CYS A 401 34.84 -44.58 -0.07
N LYS A 402 35.80 -43.79 -0.54
CA LYS A 402 36.25 -43.82 -1.94
C LYS A 402 36.97 -45.12 -2.33
N HIS A 403 37.46 -45.90 -1.35
CA HIS A 403 38.23 -47.11 -1.57
C HIS A 403 37.39 -48.39 -1.47
N CYS A 404 36.57 -48.52 -0.43
CA CYS A 404 35.80 -49.74 -0.17
C CYS A 404 34.28 -49.59 -0.29
N GLY A 405 33.79 -48.38 -0.56
CA GLY A 405 32.35 -48.11 -0.71
C GLY A 405 31.53 -48.19 0.60
N THR A 406 32.13 -48.54 1.73
CA THR A 406 31.43 -48.61 3.02
C THR A 406 30.92 -47.24 3.46
N SER A 407 29.71 -47.22 4.01
CA SER A 407 29.05 -46.02 4.53
C SER A 407 29.85 -45.40 5.68
N GLN A 408 30.13 -44.10 5.59
CA GLN A 408 30.86 -43.34 6.62
C GLN A 408 29.91 -42.77 7.70
N VAL A 409 28.84 -43.49 8.06
CA VAL A 409 27.75 -42.98 8.94
C VAL A 409 28.15 -42.79 10.40
N SER A 410 29.36 -43.18 10.80
CA SER A 410 29.79 -43.17 12.20
C SER A 410 31.26 -42.73 12.31
N SER A 411 31.48 -41.41 12.42
CA SER A 411 32.74 -40.81 12.95
C SER A 411 32.68 -39.27 13.03
N ASN A 412 31.50 -38.70 13.31
CA ASN A 412 31.40 -37.31 13.78
C ASN A 412 30.41 -37.28 14.94
N LEU A 413 30.91 -37.64 16.12
CA LEU A 413 30.70 -36.79 17.29
C LEU A 413 31.80 -35.73 17.24
#